data_AF-A0A0G3GYK8-F1
#
_entry.id   AF-A0A0G3GYK8-F1
#
_cell.length_a   1.000
_cell.length_b   1.000
_cell.length_c   1.000
_cell.angle_alpha   90.00
_cell.angle_beta   90.00
_cell.angle_gamma   90.00
#
_symmetry.space_group_name_H-M   'P 1'
#
loop_
_entity.id
_entity.type
_entity.pdbx_description
1 polymer ?
#
loop_
_entity_poly.entity_id
_entity_poly.type
_entity_poly.pdbx_seq_one_letter_code
_entity_poly.pdbx_strand_id
1 'polypeptide(L)'
;MPIDKLPSRIQPAAYRVRSAAMTDGTALLIVGLMGVARGVSSLATPLYIHPAEMWLDNEIWVVTWLTIGIMNVVSAACPASRFARISFGLIVGLNVLWGLSFAAASVLDHVNLWASAINHWGISALVMWSIWRGSRRHVRLEVSHE
;
A
#
# COMPACT_ATOMS: atom_id res chain seq x y z
N MET A 1 -3.42 -22.51 11.87
CA MET A 1 -4.75 -22.94 12.33
C MET A 1 -5.20 -24.09 11.44
N PRO A 2 -5.64 -25.24 11.97
CA PRO A 2 -6.12 -26.34 11.13
C PRO A 2 -7.48 -25.95 10.55
N ILE A 3 -7.52 -25.57 9.27
CA ILE A 3 -8.77 -25.27 8.53
C ILE A 3 -9.67 -26.51 8.52
N ASP A 4 -9.09 -27.70 8.69
CA ASP A 4 -9.75 -29.01 8.75
C ASP A 4 -10.73 -29.15 9.93
N LYS A 5 -10.64 -28.28 10.95
CA LYS A 5 -11.59 -28.24 12.08
C LYS A 5 -12.80 -27.34 11.84
N LEU A 6 -12.86 -26.59 10.73
CA LEU A 6 -14.03 -25.78 10.39
C LEU A 6 -15.16 -26.66 9.81
N PRO A 7 -16.43 -26.25 9.92
CA PRO A 7 -17.53 -26.96 9.28
C PRO A 7 -17.29 -27.11 7.77
N SER A 8 -17.60 -28.28 7.20
CA SER A 8 -17.28 -28.63 5.80
C SER A 8 -17.79 -27.63 4.76
N ARG A 9 -18.86 -26.88 5.07
CA ARG A 9 -19.40 -25.82 4.21
C ARG A 9 -18.50 -24.58 4.09
N ILE A 10 -17.69 -24.29 5.11
CA ILE A 10 -16.86 -23.07 5.19
C ILE A 10 -15.39 -23.35 4.85
N GLN A 11 -14.96 -24.61 4.92
CA GLN A 11 -13.59 -25.01 4.56
C GLN A 11 -13.16 -24.53 3.17
N PRO A 12 -13.98 -24.63 2.09
CA PRO A 12 -13.58 -24.19 0.76
C PRO A 12 -13.31 -22.67 0.72
N ALA A 13 -14.16 -21.89 1.38
CA ALA A 13 -13.98 -20.45 1.49
C ALA A 13 -12.74 -20.10 2.31
N ALA A 14 -12.51 -20.79 3.44
CA ALA A 14 -11.33 -20.59 4.29
C ALA A 14 -10.02 -20.91 3.55
N TYR A 15 -10.00 -21.97 2.73
CA TYR A 15 -8.85 -22.30 1.88
C TYR A 15 -8.60 -21.23 0.82
N ARG A 16 -9.65 -20.69 0.18
CA ARG A 16 -9.53 -19.59 -0.80
C ARG A 16 -9.04 -18.29 -0.18
N VAL A 17 -9.53 -17.95 1.01
CA VAL A 17 -9.07 -16.77 1.76
C VAL A 17 -7.61 -16.94 2.15
N ARG A 18 -7.21 -18.13 2.63
CA ARG A 18 -5.82 -18.41 2.96
C ARG A 18 -4.91 -18.33 1.74
N SER A 19 -5.31 -18.90 0.60
CA SER A 19 -4.51 -18.82 -0.62
C SER A 19 -4.37 -17.37 -1.08
N ALA A 20 -5.46 -16.59 -1.06
CA ALA A 20 -5.43 -15.16 -1.40
C ALA A 20 -4.55 -14.35 -0.44
N ALA A 21 -4.67 -14.60 0.87
CA ALA A 21 -3.88 -13.98 1.94
C ALA A 21 -2.38 -14.25 1.84
N MET A 22 -1.98 -15.32 1.15
CA MET A 22 -0.58 -15.68 0.92
C MET A 22 -0.01 -15.15 -0.40
N THR A 23 -0.77 -14.38 -1.17
CA THR A 23 -0.29 -13.71 -2.39
C THR A 23 0.10 -12.26 -2.12
N ASP A 24 0.94 -11.72 -3.01
CA ASP A 24 1.29 -10.28 -3.07
C ASP A 24 0.04 -9.39 -3.21
N GLY A 25 -1.09 -9.94 -3.70
CA GLY A 25 -2.37 -9.23 -3.79
C GLY A 25 -2.87 -8.69 -2.46
N THR A 26 -2.54 -9.34 -1.34
CA THR A 26 -2.94 -8.84 -0.01
C THR A 26 -2.20 -7.56 0.37
N ALA A 27 -0.92 -7.46 0.03
CA ALA A 27 -0.15 -6.24 0.27
C ALA A 27 -0.69 -5.07 -0.57
N LEU A 28 -1.01 -5.33 -1.84
CA LEU A 28 -1.63 -4.34 -2.74
C LEU A 28 -3.01 -3.90 -2.25
N LEU A 29 -3.82 -4.83 -1.75
CA LEU A 29 -5.13 -4.52 -1.20
C LEU A 29 -5.00 -3.63 0.05
N ILE A 30 -4.15 -3.99 1.00
CA ILE A 30 -3.96 -3.24 2.25
C ILE A 30 -3.48 -1.83 1.94
N VAL A 31 -2.39 -1.69 1.17
CA VAL A 31 -1.82 -0.36 0.86
C VAL A 31 -2.79 0.47 -0.01
N GLY A 32 -3.55 -0.17 -0.90
CA GLY A 32 -4.58 0.48 -1.70
C GLY A 32 -5.71 1.05 -0.85
N LEU A 33 -6.23 0.26 0.10
CA LEU A 33 -7.24 0.72 1.06
C LEU A 33 -6.74 1.87 1.92
N MET A 34 -5.48 1.80 2.38
CA MET A 34 -4.85 2.91 3.11
C MET A 34 -4.76 4.18 2.25
N GLY A 35 -4.40 4.05 0.97
CA GLY A 35 -4.36 5.17 0.03
C GLY A 35 -5.75 5.79 -0.20
N VAL A 36 -6.79 4.97 -0.36
CA VAL A 36 -8.18 5.46 -0.46
C VAL A 36 -8.60 6.16 0.82
N ALA A 37 -8.35 5.57 1.99
CA ALA A 37 -8.66 6.18 3.27
C ALA A 37 -7.93 7.51 3.46
N ARG A 38 -6.67 7.61 3.00
CA ARG A 38 -5.90 8.86 2.99
C ARG A 38 -6.55 9.93 2.11
N GLY A 39 -6.93 9.58 0.87
CA GLY A 39 -7.62 10.51 -0.03
C GLY A 39 -8.95 11.01 0.53
N VAL A 40 -9.76 10.12 1.12
CA VAL A 40 -11.01 10.49 1.80
C VAL A 40 -10.74 11.39 3.01
N SER A 41 -9.71 11.09 3.80
CA SER A 41 -9.31 11.93 4.94
C SER A 41 -8.92 13.35 4.52
N SER A 42 -8.39 13.56 3.32
CA SER A 42 -8.02 14.87 2.79
C SER A 42 -9.21 15.71 2.30
N LEU A 43 -10.43 15.15 2.26
CA LEU A 43 -11.66 15.91 2.06
C LEU A 43 -12.12 16.64 3.33
N ALA A 44 -11.65 16.22 4.50
CA ALA A 44 -11.88 16.94 5.75
C ALA A 44 -11.00 18.20 5.80
N THR A 45 -11.44 19.22 6.54
CA THR A 45 -10.74 20.51 6.65
C THR A 45 -9.27 20.29 7.07
N PRO A 46 -8.30 20.79 6.29
CA PRO A 46 -6.89 20.58 6.60
C PRO A 46 -6.51 21.33 7.89
N LEU A 47 -5.87 20.62 8.81
CA LEU A 47 -5.36 21.21 10.06
C LEU A 47 -4.01 21.94 9.86
N TYR A 48 -3.31 21.69 8.74
CA TYR A 48 -2.00 22.23 8.43
C TYR A 48 -1.70 22.07 6.93
N ILE A 49 -1.00 23.04 6.32
CA ILE A 49 -0.61 23.01 4.90
C ILE A 49 0.78 22.38 4.78
N HIS A 50 0.91 21.30 4.00
CA HIS A 50 2.16 20.58 3.80
C HIS A 50 3.00 21.14 2.63
N PRO A 51 4.34 21.00 2.64
CA PRO A 51 5.17 21.46 1.53
C PRO A 51 4.80 20.89 0.16
N ALA A 52 4.38 19.62 0.08
CA ALA A 52 3.86 19.03 -1.14
C ALA A 52 2.54 19.67 -1.62
N GLU A 53 1.73 20.20 -0.71
CA GLU A 53 0.50 20.95 -1.03
C GLU A 53 0.80 22.36 -1.54
N MET A 54 2.06 22.82 -1.48
CA MET A 54 2.49 24.03 -2.21
C MET A 54 2.69 23.77 -3.71
N TRP A 55 2.84 22.51 -4.14
CA TRP A 55 3.07 22.18 -5.54
C TRP A 55 1.78 21.99 -6.33
N LEU A 56 0.72 21.51 -5.68
CA LEU A 56 -0.59 21.23 -6.27
C LEU A 56 -1.68 21.49 -5.25
N ASP A 57 -2.84 21.93 -5.74
CA ASP A 57 -4.03 22.12 -4.92
C ASP A 57 -4.45 20.82 -4.22
N ASN A 58 -5.03 20.95 -3.01
CA ASN A 58 -5.47 19.81 -2.22
C ASN A 58 -6.43 18.87 -2.99
N GLU A 59 -7.28 19.42 -3.86
CA GLU A 59 -8.19 18.63 -4.70
C GLU A 59 -7.43 17.65 -5.62
N ILE A 60 -6.30 18.09 -6.19
CA ILE A 60 -5.48 17.25 -7.06
C ILE A 60 -4.82 16.12 -6.25
N TRP A 61 -4.40 16.42 -5.02
CA TRP A 61 -3.84 15.41 -4.12
C TRP A 61 -4.89 14.40 -3.67
N VAL A 62 -6.10 14.84 -3.34
CA VAL A 62 -7.24 13.94 -3.04
C VAL A 62 -7.47 12.98 -4.19
N VAL A 63 -7.58 13.51 -5.42
CA VAL A 63 -7.77 12.68 -6.62
C VAL A 63 -6.62 11.71 -6.80
N THR A 64 -5.37 12.16 -6.63
CA THR A 64 -4.17 11.33 -6.78
C THR A 64 -4.16 10.14 -5.81
N TRP A 65 -4.43 10.38 -4.52
CA TRP A 65 -4.51 9.33 -3.51
C TRP A 65 -5.64 8.35 -3.77
N LEU A 66 -6.82 8.84 -4.16
CA LEU A 66 -7.96 7.99 -4.50
C LEU A 66 -7.67 7.14 -5.74
N THR A 67 -7.17 7.74 -6.82
CA THR A 67 -6.88 7.02 -8.07
C THR A 67 -5.82 5.95 -7.84
N ILE A 68 -4.66 6.29 -7.24
CA ILE A 68 -3.60 5.32 -7.00
C ILE A 68 -4.05 4.25 -5.99
N GLY A 69 -4.83 4.62 -4.97
CA GLY A 69 -5.41 3.68 -4.01
C GLY A 69 -6.33 2.67 -4.67
N ILE A 70 -7.29 3.13 -5.49
CA ILE A 70 -8.21 2.27 -6.24
C ILE A 70 -7.44 1.38 -7.22
N MET A 71 -6.43 1.91 -7.93
CA MET A 71 -5.59 1.11 -8.82
C MET A 71 -4.92 -0.06 -8.07
N ASN A 72 -4.45 0.14 -6.84
CA ASN A 72 -3.87 -0.91 -6.01
C ASN A 72 -4.90 -1.94 -5.54
N VAL A 73 -6.10 -1.49 -5.16
CA VAL A 73 -7.22 -2.39 -4.81
C VAL A 73 -7.60 -3.26 -6.01
N VAL A 74 -7.73 -2.69 -7.21
CA VAL A 74 -8.03 -3.44 -8.43
C VAL A 74 -6.88 -4.39 -8.79
N SER A 75 -5.63 -3.94 -8.63
CA SER A 75 -4.44 -4.75 -8.88
C SER A 75 -4.32 -5.98 -7.99
N ALA A 76 -4.95 -5.95 -6.80
CA ALA A 76 -4.97 -7.09 -5.89
C ALA A 76 -5.62 -8.34 -6.49
N ALA A 77 -6.54 -8.18 -7.46
CA ALA A 77 -7.15 -9.30 -8.18
C ALA A 77 -6.19 -9.96 -9.20
N CYS A 78 -5.19 -9.20 -9.68
CA CYS A 78 -4.25 -9.63 -10.72
C CYS A 78 -2.79 -9.29 -10.36
N PRO A 79 -2.24 -9.85 -9.26
CA PRO A 79 -0.97 -9.40 -8.68
C PRO A 79 0.26 -9.63 -9.58
N ALA A 80 0.21 -10.58 -10.51
CA ALA A 80 1.31 -10.86 -11.44
C ALA A 80 1.39 -9.90 -12.66
N SER A 81 0.38 -9.05 -12.84
CA SER A 81 0.24 -8.19 -14.02
C SER A 81 1.26 -7.04 -14.05
N ARG A 82 1.52 -6.49 -15.25
CA ARG A 82 2.32 -5.24 -15.37
C ARG A 82 1.62 -4.08 -14.68
N PHE A 83 0.28 -4.05 -14.73
CA PHE A 83 -0.53 -3.06 -14.04
C PHE A 83 -0.27 -3.04 -12.54
N ALA A 84 -0.27 -4.21 -11.89
CA ALA A 84 0.03 -4.33 -10.46
C ALA A 84 1.41 -3.78 -10.08
N ARG A 85 2.43 -4.00 -10.92
CA ARG A 85 3.79 -3.46 -10.69
C ARG A 85 3.82 -1.93 -10.78
N ILE A 86 3.09 -1.35 -11.73
CA ILE A 86 2.99 0.11 -11.88
C ILE A 86 2.23 0.70 -10.70
N SER A 87 1.07 0.15 -10.36
CA SER A 87 0.27 0.61 -9.21
C SER A 87 1.05 0.55 -7.91
N PHE A 88 1.82 -0.52 -7.70
CA PHE A 88 2.73 -0.68 -6.58
C PHE A 88 3.81 0.42 -6.54
N GLY A 89 4.49 0.66 -7.66
CA GLY A 89 5.51 1.71 -7.74
C GLY A 89 4.94 3.09 -7.43
N LEU A 90 3.74 3.39 -7.94
CA LEU A 90 3.05 4.66 -7.70
C LEU A 90 2.71 4.86 -6.22
N ILE A 91 2.13 3.86 -5.54
CA ILE A 91 1.74 4.02 -4.13
C ILE A 91 2.95 4.09 -3.20
N VAL A 92 4.02 3.34 -3.48
CA VAL A 92 5.29 3.43 -2.74
C VAL A 92 5.93 4.79 -2.95
N GLY A 93 6.04 5.25 -4.20
CA GLY A 93 6.58 6.56 -4.53
C GLY A 93 5.81 7.69 -3.87
N LEU A 94 4.48 7.62 -3.87
CA LEU A 94 3.61 8.60 -3.22
C LEU A 94 3.81 8.64 -1.70
N ASN A 95 3.94 7.47 -1.04
CA ASN A 95 4.27 7.42 0.39
C ASN A 95 5.66 7.98 0.68
N VAL A 96 6.68 7.66 -0.13
CA VAL A 96 8.03 8.21 0.03
C VAL A 96 8.02 9.73 -0.11
N LEU A 97 7.31 10.25 -1.12
CA LEU A 97 7.13 11.69 -1.34
C LEU A 97 6.45 12.36 -0.14
N TRP A 98 5.39 11.76 0.41
CA TRP A 98 4.73 12.28 1.60
C TRP A 98 5.64 12.30 2.82
N GLY A 99 6.43 11.23 3.01
CA GLY A 99 7.41 11.17 4.09
C GLY A 99 8.46 12.27 3.98
N LEU A 100 8.95 12.53 2.76
CA LEU A 100 9.88 13.64 2.48
C LEU A 100 9.23 15.01 2.75
N SER A 101 7.96 15.21 2.37
CA SER A 101 7.21 16.43 2.64
C SER A 101 7.10 16.72 4.14
N PHE A 102 6.78 15.71 4.96
CA PHE A 102 6.72 15.85 6.42
C PHE A 102 8.10 16.11 7.05
N ALA A 103 9.13 15.43 6.56
CA ALA A 103 10.50 15.66 7.01
C ALA A 103 10.97 17.09 6.66
N ALA A 104 10.66 17.56 5.46
CA ALA A 104 10.96 18.92 5.01
C ALA A 104 10.25 19.95 5.90
N ALA A 105 8.96 19.80 6.17
CA ALA A 105 8.22 20.67 7.09
C ALA A 105 8.84 20.68 8.50
N SER A 106 9.35 19.53 8.96
CA SER A 106 10.01 19.44 10.27
C SER A 106 11.33 20.20 10.34
N VAL A 107 12.04 20.30 9.22
CA VAL A 107 13.33 20.98 9.13
C VAL A 107 13.16 22.47 8.81
N LEU A 108 12.30 22.80 7.86
CA LEU A 108 12.12 24.15 7.30
C LEU A 108 11.15 25.00 8.12
N ASP A 109 10.04 24.41 8.57
CA ASP A 109 8.96 25.13 9.28
C ASP A 109 8.99 24.87 10.79
N HIS A 110 9.97 24.10 11.27
CA HIS A 110 10.16 23.73 12.69
C HIS A 110 8.94 23.06 13.36
N VAL A 111 8.05 22.44 12.57
CA VAL A 111 6.89 21.70 13.08
C VAL A 111 7.26 20.24 13.28
N ASN A 112 7.07 19.68 14.49
CA ASN A 112 7.47 18.30 14.76
C ASN A 112 6.56 17.26 14.04
N LEU A 113 6.91 16.91 12.80
CA LEU A 113 6.17 15.99 11.93
C LEU A 113 6.97 14.73 11.58
N TRP A 114 8.08 14.47 12.27
CA TRP A 114 8.93 13.29 12.05
C TRP A 114 8.17 11.97 12.22
N ALA A 115 7.24 11.88 13.16
CA ALA A 115 6.42 10.69 13.35
C ALA A 115 5.60 10.36 12.08
N SER A 116 5.02 11.38 11.45
CA SER A 116 4.27 11.24 10.19
C SER A 116 5.18 10.85 9.04
N ALA A 117 6.40 11.41 8.98
CA ALA A 117 7.41 11.06 7.98
C ALA A 117 7.82 9.58 8.08
N ILE A 118 8.18 9.16 9.29
CA ILE A 118 8.58 7.78 9.61
C ILE A 118 7.45 6.81 9.29
N ASN A 119 6.19 7.16 9.59
CA ASN A 119 5.06 6.28 9.29
C ASN A 119 4.93 6.01 7.79
N HIS A 120 5.04 7.03 6.93
CA HIS A 120 4.96 6.86 5.49
C HIS A 120 6.13 6.05 4.93
N TRP A 121 7.37 6.32 5.38
CA TRP A 121 8.52 5.50 4.99
C TRP A 121 8.43 4.07 5.51
N GLY A 122 7.91 3.88 6.71
CA GLY A 122 7.64 2.57 7.30
C GLY A 122 6.65 1.77 6.46
N ILE A 123 5.53 2.38 6.04
CA ILE A 123 4.56 1.75 5.12
C ILE A 123 5.26 1.34 3.83
N SER A 124 6.00 2.24 3.17
CA SER A 124 6.74 1.92 1.95
C SER A 124 7.69 0.74 2.14
N ALA A 125 8.50 0.76 3.20
CA ALA A 125 9.45 -0.31 3.50
C ALA A 125 8.75 -1.65 3.77
N LEU A 126 7.66 -1.66 4.54
CA LEU A 126 6.90 -2.87 4.86
C LEU A 126 6.22 -3.47 3.64
N VAL A 127 5.63 -2.65 2.77
CA VAL A 127 4.98 -3.14 1.54
C VAL A 127 6.03 -3.67 0.56
N MET A 128 7.13 -2.95 0.36
CA MET A 128 8.27 -3.42 -0.46
C MET A 128 8.81 -4.75 0.06
N TRP A 129 9.01 -4.86 1.38
CA TRP A 129 9.48 -6.08 2.02
C TRP A 129 8.49 -7.24 1.84
N SER A 130 7.19 -6.98 1.99
CA SER A 130 6.13 -7.99 1.84
C SER A 130 6.17 -8.63 0.45
N ILE A 131 6.20 -7.81 -0.60
CA ILE A 131 6.23 -8.27 -2.00
C ILE A 131 7.56 -8.94 -2.33
N TRP A 132 8.68 -8.39 -1.86
CA TRP A 132 10.00 -9.02 -2.07
C TRP A 132 10.11 -10.40 -1.42
N ARG A 133 9.53 -10.61 -0.23
CA ARG A 133 9.45 -11.95 0.38
C ARG A 133 8.56 -12.90 -0.41
N GLY A 134 7.47 -12.39 -1.00
CA GLY A 134 6.60 -13.16 -1.89
C GLY A 134 7.31 -13.65 -3.15
N SER A 135 8.08 -12.78 -3.81
CA SER A 135 8.78 -13.14 -5.06
C SER A 135 9.82 -14.25 -4.86
N ARG A 136 10.54 -14.27 -3.72
CA ARG A 136 11.51 -15.34 -3.39
C ARG A 136 10.87 -16.73 -3.27
N ARG A 137 9.57 -16.82 -2.94
CA ARG A 137 8.86 -18.11 -2.87
C ARG A 137 8.57 -18.68 -4.25
N HIS A 138 8.32 -17.83 -5.25
CA HIS A 138 8.10 -18.26 -6.63
C HIS A 138 9.38 -18.81 -7.26
N VAL A 139 10.52 -18.12 -7.10
CA VAL A 139 11.82 -18.56 -7.64
C VAL A 139 12.25 -19.93 -7.11
N ARG A 140 11.93 -20.26 -5.85
CA ARG A 140 12.32 -21.55 -5.25
C ARG A 140 11.55 -22.74 -5.83
N LEU A 141 10.30 -22.55 -6.29
CA LEU A 141 9.49 -23.65 -6.84
C LEU A 141 9.93 -24.01 -8.27
N GLU A 142 10.39 -23.04 -9.06
CA GLU A 142 10.90 -23.30 -10.42
C GLU A 142 12.17 -24.15 -10.40
N VAL A 143 13.09 -23.90 -9.46
CA VAL A 143 14.37 -24.63 -9.36
C VAL A 143 14.20 -26.07 -8.86
N SER A 144 13.11 -26.41 -8.16
CA SER A 144 12.86 -27.77 -7.66
C SER A 144 12.21 -28.72 -8.69
N HIS A 145 11.91 -28.21 -9.89
CA HIS A 145 11.32 -28.99 -10.99
C HIS A 145 12.29 -29.26 -12.14
N GLU A 146 13.58 -28.91 -11.97
CA GLU A 146 14.70 -29.32 -12.82
C GLU A 146 15.52 -30.43 -12.14
#